data_AF-A0A1F7PFJ0-F1
#
_entry.id   AF-A0A1F7PFJ0-F1
#
_cell.length_a   1.000
_cell.length_b   1.000
_cell.length_c   1.000
_cell.angle_alpha   90.00
_cell.angle_beta   90.00
_cell.angle_gamma   90.00
#
_symmetry.space_group_name_H-M   'P 1'
#
loop_
_entity.id
_entity.type
_entity.pdbx_description
1 polymer ?
#
loop_
_entity_poly.entity_id
_entity_poly.type
_entity_poly.pdbx_seq_one_letter_code
_entity_poly.pdbx_strand_id
1 'polypeptide(L)'
;MANLRAAPDRTVRVIQWGMAGVAVVFIGGIITWIAHLIRTAWRLGDVPSASIGISLVAIPVFLTLLGVILYVFVGLLRDRGER
;
A
#
# COMPACT_ATOMS: atom_id res chain seq x y z
N MET A 1 3.50 -3.25 -42.81
CA MET A 1 2.89 -2.69 -41.58
C MET A 1 3.41 -3.50 -40.39
N ALA A 2 4.38 -2.96 -39.66
CA ALA A 2 5.02 -3.66 -38.55
C ALA A 2 4.06 -3.77 -37.36
N ASN A 3 3.92 -4.98 -36.82
CA ASN A 3 2.97 -5.32 -35.78
C ASN A 3 3.46 -4.82 -34.41
N LEU A 4 3.04 -3.62 -34.00
CA LEU A 4 3.40 -2.94 -32.75
C LEU A 4 2.77 -3.57 -31.47
N ARG A 5 2.18 -4.77 -31.55
CA ARG A 5 1.30 -5.32 -30.50
C ARG A 5 1.95 -6.31 -29.52
N ALA A 6 3.24 -6.62 -29.64
CA ALA A 6 3.89 -7.63 -28.79
C ALA A 6 4.58 -7.10 -27.52
N ALA A 7 4.85 -5.79 -27.44
CA ALA A 7 5.43 -5.12 -26.26
C ALA A 7 4.47 -4.67 -25.11
N PRO A 8 3.13 -4.58 -25.26
CA PRO A 8 2.25 -4.05 -24.22
C PRO A 8 2.24 -4.84 -22.91
N ASP A 9 2.24 -6.18 -22.96
CA ASP A 9 1.93 -6.98 -21.77
C ASP A 9 3.03 -6.97 -20.70
N ARG A 10 4.29 -7.06 -21.10
CA ARG A 10 5.41 -6.98 -20.15
C ARG A 10 5.48 -5.62 -19.49
N THR A 11 5.31 -4.55 -20.26
CA THR A 11 5.36 -3.17 -19.78
C THR A 11 4.25 -2.89 -18.78
N VAL A 12 3.01 -3.29 -19.10
CA VAL A 12 1.87 -3.11 -18.19
C VAL A 12 2.05 -3.93 -16.90
N ARG A 13 2.56 -5.16 -17.01
CA ARG A 13 2.83 -6.01 -15.82
C ARG A 13 3.89 -5.41 -14.90
N VAL A 14 4.97 -4.87 -15.45
CA VAL A 14 6.02 -4.19 -14.67
C VAL A 14 5.45 -2.95 -13.99
N ILE A 15 4.67 -2.15 -14.70
CA ILE A 15 4.02 -0.95 -14.15
C ILE A 15 3.03 -1.31 -13.03
N GLN A 16 2.24 -2.37 -13.21
CA GLN A 16 1.29 -2.83 -12.18
C GLN A 16 2.01 -3.28 -10.90
N TRP A 17 3.07 -4.09 -11.00
CA TRP A 17 3.88 -4.46 -9.84
C TRP A 17 4.62 -3.27 -9.23
N GLY A 18 5.08 -2.33 -10.05
CA GLY A 18 5.69 -1.09 -9.60
C GLY A 18 4.71 -0.28 -8.75
N MET A 19 3.48 -0.09 -9.20
CA MET A 19 2.43 0.61 -8.44
C MET A 19 2.07 -0.12 -7.14
N ALA A 20 1.92 -1.45 -7.17
CA ALA A 20 1.66 -2.24 -5.98
C ALA A 20 2.81 -2.12 -4.96
N GLY A 21 4.07 -2.18 -5.43
CA GLY A 21 5.25 -1.99 -4.61
C GLY A 21 5.31 -0.60 -3.97
N VAL A 22 5.01 0.46 -4.74
CA VAL A 22 4.92 1.83 -4.22
C VAL A 22 3.84 1.93 -3.15
N ALA A 23 2.66 1.34 -3.37
CA ALA A 23 1.58 1.34 -2.38
C ALA A 23 2.00 0.65 -1.06
N VAL A 24 2.68 -0.49 -1.14
CA VAL A 24 3.23 -1.20 0.03
C VAL A 24 4.20 -0.31 0.80
N VAL A 25 5.18 0.27 0.10
CA VAL A 25 6.20 1.13 0.74
C VAL A 25 5.56 2.37 1.34
N PHE A 26 4.62 3.00 0.64
CA PHE A 26 3.94 4.20 1.11
C PHE A 26 3.08 3.93 2.34
N ILE A 27 2.21 2.91 2.30
CA ILE A 27 1.34 2.55 3.42
C ILE A 27 2.17 2.05 4.61
N GLY A 28 3.17 1.20 4.37
CA GLY A 28 4.09 0.74 5.41
C GLY A 28 4.86 1.90 6.06
N GLY A 29 5.26 2.89 5.26
CA GLY A 29 5.89 4.13 5.72
C GLY A 29 4.97 4.96 6.63
N ILE A 30 3.71 5.14 6.24
CA ILE A 30 2.71 5.84 7.07
C ILE A 30 2.52 5.12 8.41
N ILE A 31 2.31 3.80 8.40
CA ILE A 31 2.13 3.01 9.62
C ILE A 31 3.36 3.12 10.52
N THR A 32 4.56 3.01 9.95
CA THR A 32 5.83 3.14 10.67
C THR A 32 5.98 4.52 11.30
N TRP A 33 5.62 5.58 10.55
CA TRP A 33 5.67 6.94 11.02
C TRP A 33 4.66 7.19 12.15
N ILE A 34 3.44 6.70 12.02
CA ILE A 34 2.43 6.75 13.08
C ILE A 34 2.94 6.05 14.34
N ALA A 35 3.48 4.83 14.22
CA ALA A 35 4.03 4.10 15.36
C ALA A 35 5.22 4.84 16.01
N HIS A 36 6.03 5.54 15.22
CA HIS A 36 7.10 6.39 15.74
C HIS A 36 6.54 7.56 16.55
N LEU A 37 5.52 8.27 16.04
CA LEU A 37 4.88 9.38 16.75
C LEU A 37 4.25 8.94 18.07
N ILE A 38 3.57 7.79 18.09
CA ILE A 38 2.98 7.22 19.31
C ILE A 38 4.08 6.94 20.34
N ARG A 39 5.20 6.32 19.93
CA ARG A 39 6.33 6.08 20.83
C ARG A 39 6.94 7.38 21.35
N THR A 40 7.05 8.40 20.52
CA THR A 40 7.59 9.71 20.92
C THR A 40 6.67 10.39 21.93
N ALA A 41 5.35 10.41 21.68
CA ALA A 41 4.37 10.98 22.61
C ALA A 41 4.43 10.28 24.00
N TRP A 42 4.51 8.95 24.02
CA TRP A 42 4.67 8.20 25.27
C TRP A 42 5.98 8.52 25.99
N ARG A 43 7.09 8.68 25.26
CA ARG A 43 8.38 9.08 25.85
C ARG A 43 8.35 10.47 26.46
N LEU A 44 7.59 11.40 25.88
CA LEU A 44 7.44 12.75 26.40
C LEU A 44 6.44 12.83 27.57
N GLY A 45 5.77 11.73 27.91
CA GLY A 45 4.76 11.70 28.97
C GLY A 45 3.48 12.42 28.58
N ASP A 46 3.21 12.56 27.27
CA ASP A 46 1.96 13.17 26.80
C ASP A 46 0.78 12.34 27.31
N VAL A 47 -0.22 13.05 27.85
CA VAL A 47 -1.51 12.44 28.21
C VAL A 47 -2.11 11.74 26.99
N PRO A 48 -2.79 10.59 27.16
CA PRO A 48 -3.46 9.91 26.06
C PRO A 48 -4.42 10.87 25.36
N SER A 49 -4.01 11.41 24.21
CA SER A 49 -4.78 12.40 23.47
C SER A 49 -5.66 11.72 22.43
N ALA A 50 -6.75 12.38 22.03
CA ALA A 50 -7.60 11.91 20.94
C ALA A 50 -6.80 11.58 19.67
N SER A 51 -5.69 12.28 19.44
CA SER A 51 -4.77 12.04 18.31
C SER A 51 -4.09 10.67 18.35
N ILE A 52 -3.75 10.14 19.54
CA ILE A 52 -3.21 8.77 19.68
C ILE A 52 -4.30 7.75 19.35
N GLY A 53 -5.54 7.99 19.83
CA GLY A 53 -6.69 7.15 19.51
C GLY A 53 -6.98 7.09 18.00
N ILE A 54 -7.01 8.24 17.33
CA ILE A 54 -7.22 8.33 15.87
C ILE A 54 -6.11 7.57 15.13
N SER A 55 -4.86 7.74 15.56
CA SER A 55 -3.69 7.07 14.97
C SER A 55 -3.77 5.54 15.09
N LEU A 56 -4.24 5.03 16.23
CA LEU A 56 -4.46 3.60 16.45
C LEU A 56 -5.53 3.00 15.52
N VAL A 57 -6.61 3.75 15.27
CA VAL A 57 -7.68 3.33 14.33
C VAL A 57 -7.23 3.47 12.87
N ALA A 58 -6.33 4.41 12.56
CA ALA A 58 -5.82 4.60 11.20
C ALA A 58 -5.01 3.39 10.70
N ILE A 59 -4.22 2.75 11.57
CA ILE A 59 -3.39 1.58 11.20
C ILE A 59 -4.22 0.45 10.56
N PRO A 60 -5.29 -0.09 11.18
CA PRO A 60 -6.09 -1.15 10.57
C PRO A 60 -6.81 -0.69 9.29
N VAL A 61 -7.21 0.58 9.18
CA VAL A 61 -7.78 1.13 7.94
C VAL A 61 -6.75 1.08 6.81
N PHE A 62 -5.52 1.52 7.06
CA PHE A 62 -4.44 1.47 6.08
C PHE A 62 -4.06 0.04 5.69
N LEU A 63 -4.04 -0.90 6.65
CA LEU A 63 -3.82 -2.32 6.35
C LEU A 63 -4.92 -2.92 5.48
N THR A 64 -6.18 -2.55 5.76
CA THR A 64 -7.34 -2.99 4.96
C THR A 64 -7.22 -2.46 3.53
N LEU A 65 -6.89 -1.17 3.38
CA LEU A 65 -6.67 -0.55 2.08
C LEU A 65 -5.53 -1.23 1.31
N LEU A 66 -4.41 -1.50 1.98
CA LEU A 66 -3.29 -2.23 1.38
C LEU A 66 -3.71 -3.62 0.92
N GLY A 67 -4.48 -4.35 1.75
CA GLY A 67 -5.03 -5.65 1.39
C GLY A 67 -5.91 -5.61 0.15
N VAL A 68 -6.81 -4.63 0.06
CA VAL A 68 -7.67 -4.42 -1.12
C VAL A 68 -6.85 -4.12 -2.36
N ILE A 69 -5.85 -3.23 -2.25
CA ILE A 69 -4.96 -2.91 -3.37
C ILE A 69 -4.23 -4.17 -3.83
N LEU A 70 -3.58 -4.90 -2.93
CA LEU A 70 -2.86 -6.13 -3.28
C LEU A 70 -3.78 -7.17 -3.90
N TYR A 71 -4.98 -7.35 -3.36
CA TYR A 71 -5.98 -8.27 -3.91
C TYR A 71 -6.37 -7.90 -5.34
N VAL A 72 -6.69 -6.63 -5.61
CA VAL A 72 -7.05 -6.16 -6.95
C VAL A 72 -5.89 -6.34 -7.93
N PHE A 73 -4.69 -5.93 -7.56
CA PHE A 73 -3.52 -6.03 -8.44
C PHE A 73 -3.13 -7.49 -8.74
N VAL A 74 -3.23 -8.38 -7.75
CA VAL A 74 -3.04 -9.84 -7.96
C VAL A 74 -4.13 -10.42 -8.86
N GLY A 75 -5.39 -10.05 -8.64
CA GLY A 75 -6.52 -10.50 -9.45
C GLY A 75 -6.40 -10.07 -10.92
N LEU A 76 -6.03 -8.81 -11.17
CA LEU A 76 -5.79 -8.28 -12.51
C LEU A 76 -4.62 -8.97 -13.23
N LEU A 77 -3.64 -9.46 -12.48
CA LEU A 77 -2.50 -10.18 -13.05
C LEU A 77 -2.84 -11.63 -13.40
N ARG A 78 -3.69 -12.26 -12.58
CA ARG A 78 -4.11 -13.65 -12.77
C ARG A 78 -5.08 -13.79 -13.95
N ASP A 79 -6.05 -12.89 -14.09
CA ASP A 79 -7.05 -12.92 -15.17
C ASP A 79 -6.43 -12.73 -16.58
N ARG A 80 -5.24 -12.10 -16.67
CA ARG A 80 -4.51 -11.95 -17.94
C ARG A 80 -3.62 -13.14 -18.30
N GLY A 81 -3.37 -14.06 -17.36
CA GLY A 81 -2.58 -15.27 -17.63
C GLY A 81 -3.42 -16.47 -18.09
N GLU A 82 -4.74 -16.41 -17.89
CA GLU A 82 -5.69 -17.48 -18.24
C GLU A 82 -6.45 -17.24 -19.56
N ARG A 83 -6.13 -16.16 -20.30
CA ARG A 83 -6.64 -15.87 -21.66
C ARG A 83 -5.51 -15.87 -22.67
#